data_AF-A0A9D9DVT5-F1
#
_entry.id   AF-A0A9D9DVT5-F1
#
_cell.length_a   1.000
_cell.length_b   1.000
_cell.length_c   1.000
_cell.angle_alpha   90.00
_cell.angle_beta   90.00
_cell.angle_gamma   90.00
#
_symmetry.space_group_name_H-M   'P 1'
#
loop_
_entity.id
_entity.type
_entity.pdbx_description
1 polymer ?
#
loop_
_entity_poly.entity_id
_entity_poly.type
_entity_poly.pdbx_seq_one_letter_code
_entity_poly.pdbx_strand_id
1 'polypeptide(L)'
;MSEETGLTSREVRTALDKLSETGEIETSATNKFTLIKVVNFSKFQAVELGSDKQTTNERQTKDNEKAKESQTNDKQTTTTKEIKEREEIKENKEREETKNNSVYQLIVDMYNDTCVSFPKCTKLSEARKKGLRARLRKYTVEDFKLMFEKAEKSDFLKGANSRNWVANFDWFISDRNFVKVIDGNYDNNISCVSNSCISNVSQKNSSSSNVFLDIAKEEGLF
;
A
#
# COMPACT_ATOMS: atom_id res chain seq x y z
N MET A 1 29.34 3.79 17.16
CA MET A 1 29.86 2.73 16.26
C MET A 1 31.08 2.02 16.82
N SER A 2 32.29 2.60 16.93
CA SER A 2 33.46 1.85 17.46
C SER A 2 33.36 1.52 18.95
N GLU A 3 32.76 2.41 19.75
CA GLU A 3 32.57 2.19 21.19
C GLU A 3 31.51 1.11 21.50
N GLU A 4 30.55 0.89 20.60
CA GLU A 4 29.44 -0.04 20.81
C GLU A 4 29.77 -1.47 20.32
N THR A 5 30.63 -1.59 19.31
CA THR A 5 31.00 -2.89 18.73
C THR A 5 32.24 -3.51 19.39
N GLY A 6 32.94 -2.75 20.25
CA GLY A 6 34.24 -3.15 20.80
C GLY A 6 35.35 -3.25 19.76
N LEU A 7 35.11 -2.79 18.53
CA LEU A 7 36.08 -2.80 17.43
C LEU A 7 36.77 -1.44 17.31
N THR A 8 38.04 -1.45 16.90
CA THR A 8 38.76 -0.22 16.58
C THR A 8 38.12 0.46 15.37
N SER A 9 38.24 1.79 15.28
CA SER A 9 37.73 2.55 14.12
C SER A 9 38.30 2.08 12.78
N ARG A 10 39.50 1.46 12.79
CA ARG A 10 40.12 0.87 11.60
C ARG A 10 39.40 -0.42 11.19
N GLU A 11 39.12 -1.30 12.14
CA GLU A 11 38.39 -2.56 11.90
C GLU A 11 36.97 -2.28 11.41
N VAL A 12 36.27 -1.31 12.01
CA VAL A 12 34.94 -0.90 11.57
C VAL A 12 34.95 -0.43 10.12
N ARG A 13 35.92 0.40 9.72
CA ARG A 13 36.07 0.85 8.33
C ARG A 13 36.34 -0.33 7.39
N THR A 14 37.33 -1.17 7.72
CA THR A 14 37.67 -2.34 6.91
C THR A 14 36.51 -3.33 6.77
N ALA A 15 35.70 -3.52 7.83
CA ALA A 15 34.52 -4.35 7.76
C ALA A 15 33.47 -3.74 6.82
N LEU A 16 33.19 -2.44 6.93
CA LEU A 16 32.24 -1.76 6.05
C LEU A 16 32.69 -1.77 4.58
N ASP A 17 33.99 -1.60 4.32
CA ASP A 17 34.54 -1.67 2.96
C ASP A 17 34.33 -3.07 2.37
N LYS A 18 34.61 -4.13 3.13
CA LYS A 18 34.39 -5.52 2.68
C LYS A 18 32.91 -5.81 2.41
N LEU A 19 32.01 -5.41 3.30
CA LEU A 19 30.58 -5.60 3.15
C LEU A 19 30.00 -4.79 1.97
N SER A 20 30.64 -3.67 1.62
CA SER A 20 30.30 -2.89 0.44
C SER A 20 30.82 -3.56 -0.83
N GLU A 21 32.01 -4.17 -0.79
CA GLU A 21 32.62 -4.88 -1.92
C GLU A 21 31.88 -6.18 -2.27
N THR A 22 31.37 -6.89 -1.27
CA THR A 22 30.50 -8.08 -1.42
C THR A 22 29.07 -7.72 -1.85
N GLY A 23 28.69 -6.43 -1.84
CA GLY A 23 27.37 -5.96 -2.23
C GLY A 23 26.27 -6.26 -1.20
N GLU A 24 26.64 -6.52 0.04
CA GLU A 24 25.72 -6.77 1.16
C GLU A 24 25.14 -5.44 1.70
N ILE A 25 25.93 -4.37 1.62
CA ILE A 25 25.53 -3.02 1.99
C ILE A 25 25.89 -2.00 0.91
N GLU A 26 25.15 -0.90 0.88
CA GLU A 26 25.47 0.32 0.14
C GLU A 26 25.84 1.41 1.14
N THR A 27 26.96 2.09 0.92
CA THR A 27 27.36 3.25 1.73
C THR A 27 27.26 4.54 0.90
N SER A 28 26.64 5.58 1.46
CA SER A 28 26.60 6.91 0.85
C SER A 28 27.01 7.99 1.85
N ALA A 29 28.00 8.81 1.47
CA ALA A 29 28.48 9.90 2.30
C ALA A 29 27.58 11.13 2.13
N THR A 30 27.14 11.71 3.24
CA THR A 30 26.55 13.06 3.27
C THR A 30 27.53 14.03 3.91
N ASN A 31 27.21 15.31 3.86
CA ASN A 31 27.98 16.39 4.50
C ASN A 31 28.07 16.29 6.05
N LYS A 32 27.28 15.42 6.70
CA LYS A 32 27.26 15.30 8.18
C LYS A 32 27.48 13.87 8.69
N PHE A 33 27.08 12.85 7.94
CA PHE A 33 27.19 11.45 8.34
C PHE A 33 27.22 10.52 7.12
N THR A 34 27.64 9.28 7.34
CA THR A 34 27.56 8.22 6.33
C THR A 34 26.27 7.43 6.51
N LEU A 35 25.46 7.33 5.46
CA LEU A 35 24.26 6.50 5.44
C LEU A 35 24.63 5.11 4.95
N ILE A 36 24.34 4.09 5.76
CA ILE A 36 24.59 2.67 5.44
C ILE A 36 23.23 2.01 5.19
N LYS A 37 23.01 1.51 3.99
CA LYS A 37 21.78 0.82 3.59
C LYS A 37 22.07 -0.66 3.41
N VAL A 38 21.35 -1.53 4.10
CA VAL A 38 21.41 -2.98 3.87
C VAL A 38 20.69 -3.30 2.57
N VAL A 39 21.41 -3.81 1.58
CA VAL A 39 20.82 -4.24 0.32
C VAL A 39 20.50 -5.72 0.43
N ASN A 40 19.49 -6.18 -0.32
CA ASN A 40 19.27 -7.61 -0.48
C ASN A 40 18.88 -8.37 0.81
N PHE A 41 18.29 -7.67 1.79
CA PHE A 41 17.80 -8.22 3.07
C PHE A 41 16.91 -9.46 2.92
N SER A 42 16.12 -9.52 1.83
CA SER A 42 15.23 -10.65 1.55
C SER A 42 15.95 -11.94 1.17
N LYS A 43 17.16 -11.90 0.59
CA LYS A 43 17.93 -13.12 0.27
C LYS A 43 18.56 -13.72 1.51
N PHE A 44 18.99 -12.89 2.46
CA PHE A 44 19.58 -13.34 3.73
C PHE A 44 18.55 -13.80 4.78
N GLN A 45 17.25 -13.70 4.49
CA GLN A 45 16.18 -14.28 5.30
C GLN A 45 15.72 -15.66 4.81
N ALA A 46 16.13 -16.07 3.61
CA ALA A 46 15.81 -17.39 3.10
C ALA A 46 16.69 -18.42 3.85
N VAL A 47 16.05 -19.33 4.58
CA VAL A 47 16.70 -20.46 5.24
C VAL A 47 17.36 -21.34 4.17
N GLU A 48 18.68 -21.20 3.97
CA GLU A 48 19.44 -22.10 3.13
C GLU A 48 19.67 -23.42 3.87
N LEU A 49 18.81 -24.40 3.57
CA LEU A 49 19.07 -25.81 3.87
C LEU A 49 20.19 -26.30 2.93
N GLY A 50 21.42 -26.25 3.41
CA GLY A 50 22.52 -27.16 3.05
C GLY A 50 22.96 -27.21 1.58
N SER A 51 24.11 -26.59 1.30
CA SER A 51 25.24 -27.25 0.61
C SER A 51 26.47 -26.35 0.69
N ASP A 52 27.41 -26.71 1.56
CA ASP A 52 28.78 -26.23 1.48
C ASP A 52 29.38 -26.61 0.13
N LYS A 53 29.68 -25.62 -0.69
CA LYS A 53 30.87 -25.64 -1.54
C LYS A 53 31.57 -24.29 -1.38
N GLN A 54 32.63 -24.30 -0.58
CA GLN A 54 33.74 -23.38 -0.74
C GLN A 54 34.20 -23.37 -2.20
N THR A 55 34.32 -22.19 -2.78
CA THR A 55 35.40 -21.89 -3.73
C THR A 55 36.22 -20.74 -3.16
N THR A 56 37.10 -21.08 -2.23
CA THR A 56 38.31 -20.28 -1.95
C THR A 56 39.38 -20.76 -2.92
N ASN A 57 39.73 -19.92 -3.90
CA ASN A 57 40.97 -20.08 -4.66
C ASN A 57 41.81 -18.80 -4.53
N GLU A 58 43.07 -19.02 -4.16
CA GLU A 58 44.23 -18.13 -4.25
C GLU A 58 44.47 -17.13 -3.11
N ARG A 59 45.03 -17.65 -2.02
CA ARG A 59 46.23 -17.04 -1.47
C ARG A 59 47.21 -18.12 -1.02
N GLN A 60 48.33 -18.24 -1.74
CA GLN A 60 49.45 -19.10 -1.38
C GLN A 60 50.09 -18.60 -0.07
N THR A 61 50.19 -19.48 0.93
CA THR A 61 51.20 -19.40 1.98
C THR A 61 51.83 -20.77 2.18
N LYS A 62 53.16 -20.74 2.29
CA LYS A 62 54.10 -21.85 2.24
C LYS A 62 53.97 -22.80 3.44
N ASP A 63 54.16 -24.07 3.12
CA ASP A 63 54.82 -25.15 3.87
C ASP A 63 54.57 -25.36 5.38
N ASN A 64 54.07 -26.57 5.62
CA ASN A 64 54.54 -27.62 6.52
C ASN A 64 53.98 -27.82 7.94
N GLU A 65 53.46 -29.04 8.08
CA GLU A 65 53.62 -30.02 9.17
C GLU A 65 52.83 -29.92 10.48
N LYS A 66 51.88 -30.86 10.58
CA LYS A 66 51.82 -31.97 11.58
C LYS A 66 51.52 -31.60 13.04
N ALA A 67 50.30 -31.94 13.50
CA ALA A 67 50.02 -32.88 14.60
C ALA A 67 48.56 -32.81 15.14
N LYS A 68 47.91 -33.98 15.13
CA LYS A 68 47.12 -34.64 16.19
C LYS A 68 46.05 -33.90 17.03
N GLU A 69 44.87 -34.54 17.08
CA GLU A 69 43.94 -34.71 18.23
C GLU A 69 43.16 -33.49 18.78
N SER A 70 41.82 -33.48 18.59
CA SER A 70 40.86 -33.92 19.61
C SER A 70 39.42 -33.53 19.26
N GLN A 71 38.51 -34.42 19.63
CA GLN A 71 37.06 -34.23 19.68
C GLN A 71 36.69 -33.06 20.61
N THR A 72 35.54 -32.43 20.39
CA THR A 72 34.56 -32.18 21.45
C THR A 72 33.19 -31.90 20.84
N ASN A 73 32.20 -32.67 21.30
CA ASN A 73 30.78 -32.36 21.23
C ASN A 73 30.55 -30.99 21.85
N ASP A 74 29.69 -30.16 21.25
CA ASP A 74 28.84 -29.30 22.07
C ASP A 74 27.42 -29.18 21.49
N LYS A 75 26.49 -29.76 22.24
CA LYS A 75 25.04 -29.59 22.11
C LYS A 75 24.68 -28.38 22.99
N GLN A 76 24.19 -27.30 22.39
CA GLN A 76 23.35 -26.31 23.09
C GLN A 76 22.17 -25.92 22.17
N THR A 77 21.00 -26.54 22.33
CA THR A 77 19.89 -26.15 23.23
C THR A 77 19.23 -24.84 22.81
N THR A 78 18.30 -24.91 21.86
CA THR A 78 17.43 -23.80 21.46
C THR A 78 16.29 -23.65 22.47
N THR A 79 16.16 -22.46 23.04
CA THR A 79 15.30 -22.15 24.20
C THR A 79 13.83 -22.11 23.82
N THR A 80 12.98 -22.78 24.60
CA THR A 80 11.52 -22.95 24.49
C THR A 80 10.69 -21.65 24.43
N LYS A 81 11.32 -20.47 24.57
CA LYS A 81 10.63 -19.16 24.60
C LYS A 81 10.33 -18.60 23.21
N GLU A 82 11.25 -18.76 22.26
CA GLU A 82 11.10 -18.21 20.89
C GLU A 82 10.08 -18.99 20.05
N ILE A 83 9.91 -20.29 20.34
CA ILE A 83 8.90 -21.13 19.69
C ILE A 83 7.49 -20.71 20.13
N LYS A 84 7.29 -20.44 21.43
CA LYS A 84 5.99 -20.00 21.98
C LYS A 84 5.57 -18.62 21.46
N GLU A 85 6.51 -17.68 21.36
CA GLU A 85 6.23 -16.33 20.84
C GLU A 85 5.88 -16.36 19.34
N ARG A 86 6.53 -17.23 18.56
CA ARG A 86 6.19 -17.44 17.14
C ARG A 86 4.84 -18.13 16.93
N GLU A 87 4.45 -19.04 17.81
CA GLU A 87 3.15 -19.70 17.78
C GLU A 87 2.01 -18.73 18.14
N GLU A 88 2.18 -17.90 19.18
CA GLU A 88 1.19 -16.88 19.58
C GLU A 88 0.96 -15.81 18.50
N ILE A 89 2.01 -15.37 17.80
CA ILE A 89 1.88 -14.41 16.67
C ILE A 89 1.11 -15.02 15.51
N LYS A 90 1.34 -16.31 15.22
CA LYS A 90 0.68 -17.02 14.12
C LYS A 90 -0.80 -17.26 14.43
N GLU A 91 -1.11 -17.65 15.66
CA GLU A 91 -2.47 -17.85 16.14
C GLU A 91 -3.28 -16.53 16.17
N ASN A 92 -2.67 -15.43 16.60
CA ASN A 92 -3.31 -14.11 16.58
C ASN A 92 -3.61 -13.62 15.14
N LYS A 93 -2.70 -13.89 14.19
CA LYS A 93 -2.93 -13.56 12.77
C LYS A 93 -4.09 -14.36 12.18
N GLU A 94 -4.20 -15.65 12.49
CA GLU A 94 -5.30 -16.51 12.03
C GLU A 94 -6.66 -16.11 12.63
N ARG A 95 -6.70 -15.71 13.92
CA ARG A 95 -7.92 -15.16 14.56
C ARG A 95 -8.35 -13.83 13.94
N GLU A 96 -7.40 -12.95 13.65
CA GLU A 96 -7.67 -11.70 12.93
C GLU A 96 -8.19 -11.98 11.51
N GLU A 97 -7.61 -12.93 10.80
CA GLU A 97 -8.00 -13.25 9.42
C GLU A 97 -9.40 -13.85 9.32
N THR A 98 -9.79 -14.72 10.26
CA THR A 98 -11.15 -15.27 10.36
C THR A 98 -12.19 -14.20 10.68
N LYS A 99 -11.92 -13.31 11.65
CA LYS A 99 -12.81 -12.18 11.96
C LYS A 99 -12.95 -11.23 10.78
N ASN A 100 -11.84 -10.90 10.11
CA ASN A 100 -11.85 -10.05 8.92
C ASN A 100 -12.64 -10.68 7.77
N ASN A 101 -12.55 -11.99 7.57
CA ASN A 101 -13.32 -12.68 6.55
C ASN A 101 -14.84 -12.61 6.80
N SER A 102 -15.27 -12.72 8.05
CA SER A 102 -16.68 -12.51 8.43
C SER A 102 -17.15 -11.09 8.12
N VAL A 103 -16.32 -10.08 8.40
CA VAL A 103 -16.65 -8.67 8.11
C VAL A 103 -16.71 -8.41 6.61
N TYR A 104 -15.81 -9.00 5.82
CA TYR A 104 -15.85 -8.86 4.36
C TYR A 104 -17.13 -9.44 3.77
N GLN A 105 -17.56 -10.61 4.26
CA GLN A 105 -18.81 -11.22 3.82
C GLN A 105 -20.00 -10.32 4.15
N LEU A 106 -20.06 -9.80 5.38
CA LEU A 106 -21.09 -8.84 5.80
C LEU A 106 -21.18 -7.63 4.87
N ILE A 107 -20.04 -7.03 4.47
CA ILE A 107 -20.00 -5.89 3.54
C ILE A 107 -20.52 -6.27 2.15
N VAL A 108 -20.21 -7.47 1.66
CA VAL A 108 -20.70 -7.96 0.38
C VAL A 108 -22.20 -8.22 0.43
N ASP A 109 -22.70 -8.78 1.53
CA ASP A 109 -24.12 -9.04 1.73
C ASP A 109 -24.89 -7.71 1.77
N MET A 110 -24.41 -6.73 2.56
CA MET A 110 -24.98 -5.37 2.58
C MET A 110 -24.99 -4.70 1.20
N TYR A 111 -23.92 -4.88 0.42
CA TYR A 111 -23.87 -4.38 -0.95
C TYR A 111 -24.96 -5.03 -1.80
N ASN A 112 -25.06 -6.36 -1.80
CA ASN A 112 -26.03 -7.09 -2.60
C ASN A 112 -27.49 -6.80 -2.18
N ASP A 113 -27.73 -6.51 -0.90
CA ASP A 113 -29.04 -6.20 -0.34
C ASP A 113 -29.47 -4.76 -0.62
N THR A 114 -28.54 -3.80 -0.54
CA THR A 114 -28.84 -2.37 -0.70
C THR A 114 -28.80 -1.95 -2.17
N CYS A 115 -27.75 -2.38 -2.89
CA CYS A 115 -27.48 -1.98 -4.27
C CYS A 115 -28.17 -2.93 -5.26
N VAL A 116 -29.49 -3.06 -5.16
CA VAL A 116 -30.29 -3.98 -6.00
C VAL A 116 -30.25 -3.63 -7.49
N SER A 117 -29.98 -2.37 -7.82
CA SER A 117 -29.87 -1.88 -9.21
C SER A 117 -28.49 -2.13 -9.84
N PHE A 118 -27.54 -2.72 -9.10
CA PHE A 118 -26.16 -2.91 -9.52
C PHE A 118 -25.81 -4.39 -9.77
N PRO A 119 -24.72 -4.68 -10.51
CA PRO A 119 -24.23 -6.04 -10.67
C PRO A 119 -23.82 -6.68 -9.34
N LYS A 120 -24.40 -7.84 -9.01
CA LYS A 120 -24.13 -8.53 -7.74
C LYS A 120 -22.67 -8.99 -7.60
N CYS A 121 -22.16 -8.92 -6.38
CA CYS A 121 -20.85 -9.47 -6.02
C CYS A 121 -21.02 -10.88 -5.43
N THR A 122 -20.61 -11.91 -6.18
CA THR A 122 -20.74 -13.32 -5.75
C THR A 122 -19.44 -13.94 -5.23
N LYS A 123 -18.28 -13.37 -5.60
CA LYS A 123 -16.96 -13.92 -5.28
C LYS A 123 -16.09 -12.88 -4.58
N LEU A 124 -15.56 -13.23 -3.41
CA LEU A 124 -14.53 -12.46 -2.70
C LEU A 124 -13.13 -12.92 -3.14
N SER A 125 -12.62 -12.29 -4.21
CA SER A 125 -11.23 -12.49 -4.64
C SER A 125 -10.26 -11.83 -3.66
N GLU A 126 -9.00 -12.26 -3.66
CA GLU A 126 -7.95 -11.67 -2.83
C GLU A 126 -7.74 -10.17 -3.12
N ALA A 127 -7.96 -9.74 -4.37
CA ALA A 127 -7.93 -8.32 -4.73
C ALA A 127 -9.05 -7.52 -4.04
N ARG A 128 -10.28 -8.07 -4.00
CA ARG A 128 -11.42 -7.46 -3.31
C ARG A 128 -11.21 -7.41 -1.80
N LYS A 129 -10.73 -8.51 -1.21
CA LYS A 129 -10.36 -8.56 0.21
C LYS A 129 -9.28 -7.55 0.56
N LYS A 130 -8.26 -7.39 -0.30
CA LYS A 130 -7.21 -6.37 -0.14
C LYS A 130 -7.78 -4.96 -0.19
N GLY A 131 -8.71 -4.67 -1.10
CA GLY A 131 -9.43 -3.40 -1.17
C GLY A 131 -10.21 -3.11 0.10
N LEU A 132 -11.03 -4.07 0.55
CA LEU A 132 -11.81 -3.98 1.79
C LEU A 132 -10.92 -3.78 3.01
N ARG A 133 -9.86 -4.57 3.16
CA ARG A 133 -8.87 -4.42 4.24
C ARG A 133 -8.25 -3.03 4.26
N ALA A 134 -8.01 -2.44 3.08
CA ALA A 134 -7.48 -1.09 2.99
C ALA A 134 -8.48 -0.02 3.43
N ARG A 135 -9.76 -0.19 3.09
CA ARG A 135 -10.84 0.71 3.50
C ARG A 135 -11.16 0.62 4.99
N LEU A 136 -11.22 -0.58 5.55
CA LEU A 136 -11.55 -0.81 6.97
C LEU A 136 -10.49 -0.29 7.95
N ARG A 137 -9.31 0.12 7.47
CA ARG A 137 -8.35 0.88 8.29
C ARG A 137 -8.73 2.35 8.48
N LYS A 138 -9.60 2.89 7.63
CA LYS A 138 -9.99 4.30 7.59
C LYS A 138 -11.47 4.53 7.87
N TYR A 139 -12.31 3.58 7.47
CA TYR A 139 -13.77 3.68 7.47
C TYR A 139 -14.40 2.55 8.25
N THR A 140 -15.57 2.84 8.79
CA THR A 140 -16.41 1.90 9.55
C THR A 140 -17.36 1.14 8.62
N VAL A 141 -18.03 0.13 9.15
CA VAL A 141 -19.03 -0.64 8.39
C VAL A 141 -20.25 0.24 8.05
N GLU A 142 -20.57 1.18 8.93
CA GLU A 142 -21.62 2.17 8.77
C GLU A 142 -21.34 3.10 7.58
N ASP A 143 -20.08 3.49 7.37
CA ASP A 143 -19.67 4.29 6.21
C ASP A 143 -19.89 3.53 4.89
N PHE A 144 -19.65 2.21 4.87
CA PHE A 144 -19.98 1.38 3.70
C PHE A 144 -21.49 1.36 3.44
N LYS A 145 -22.29 1.19 4.49
CA LYS A 145 -23.75 1.24 4.36
C LYS A 145 -24.21 2.59 3.79
N LEU A 146 -23.70 3.70 4.33
CA LEU A 146 -24.01 5.04 3.82
C LEU A 146 -23.62 5.18 2.35
N MET A 147 -22.41 4.75 1.98
CA MET A 147 -21.96 4.79 0.58
C MET A 147 -22.90 4.00 -0.35
N PHE A 148 -23.32 2.80 0.05
CA PHE A 148 -24.24 1.97 -0.75
C PHE A 148 -25.62 2.61 -0.89
N GLU A 149 -26.17 3.21 0.18
CA GLU A 149 -27.44 3.94 0.13
C GLU A 149 -27.37 5.17 -0.79
N LYS A 150 -26.27 5.93 -0.74
CA LYS A 150 -26.05 7.06 -1.65
C LYS A 150 -25.89 6.59 -3.10
N ALA A 151 -25.20 5.47 -3.30
CA ALA A 151 -25.05 4.88 -4.63
C ALA A 151 -26.40 4.44 -5.23
N GLU A 152 -27.27 3.78 -4.47
CA GLU A 152 -28.60 3.35 -4.94
C GLU A 152 -29.52 4.53 -5.28
N LYS A 153 -29.35 5.66 -4.59
CA LYS A 153 -30.07 6.90 -4.91
C LYS A 153 -29.53 7.58 -6.17
N SER A 154 -28.31 7.28 -6.62
CA SER A 154 -27.67 7.94 -7.77
C SER A 154 -28.07 7.31 -9.10
N ASP A 155 -28.74 8.07 -9.95
CA ASP A 155 -29.14 7.62 -11.29
C ASP A 155 -27.92 7.45 -12.20
N PHE A 156 -26.91 8.32 -12.05
CA PHE A 156 -25.67 8.22 -12.81
C PHE A 156 -24.94 6.90 -12.54
N LEU A 157 -24.79 6.51 -11.27
CA LEU A 157 -24.07 5.29 -10.89
C LEU A 157 -24.81 4.01 -11.30
N LYS A 158 -26.14 4.07 -11.36
CA LYS A 158 -27.03 2.98 -11.84
C LYS A 158 -27.09 2.84 -13.36
N GLY A 159 -26.42 3.70 -14.12
CA GLY A 159 -26.44 3.63 -15.59
C GLY A 159 -27.50 4.47 -16.28
N ALA A 160 -28.25 5.31 -15.56
CA ALA A 160 -29.06 6.35 -16.18
C ALA A 160 -28.17 7.55 -16.59
N ASN A 161 -27.23 7.27 -17.49
CA ASN A 161 -26.34 8.23 -18.13
C ASN A 161 -26.26 7.91 -19.63
N SER A 162 -25.77 8.85 -20.43
CA SER A 162 -25.71 8.70 -21.90
C SER A 162 -24.86 7.51 -22.38
N ARG A 163 -24.06 6.91 -21.51
CA ARG A 163 -23.17 5.79 -21.81
C ARG A 163 -23.66 4.47 -21.20
N ASN A 164 -24.81 4.47 -20.54
CA ASN A 164 -25.35 3.34 -19.78
C ASN A 164 -24.32 2.69 -18.84
N TRP A 165 -23.39 3.49 -18.32
CA TRP A 165 -22.30 2.98 -17.49
C TRP A 165 -22.80 2.72 -16.07
N VAL A 166 -22.61 1.49 -15.58
CA VAL A 166 -23.02 1.07 -14.23
C VAL A 166 -21.78 0.82 -13.37
N ALA A 167 -21.76 1.34 -12.15
CA ALA A 167 -20.69 1.04 -11.20
C ALA A 167 -20.76 -0.43 -10.75
N ASN A 168 -19.62 -1.03 -10.39
CA ASN A 168 -19.57 -2.37 -9.82
C ASN A 168 -18.92 -2.35 -8.44
N PHE A 169 -18.96 -3.48 -7.74
CA PHE A 169 -18.37 -3.60 -6.41
C PHE A 169 -16.89 -3.16 -6.34
N ASP A 170 -16.08 -3.54 -7.33
CA ASP A 170 -14.66 -3.17 -7.39
C ASP A 170 -14.46 -1.65 -7.50
N TRP A 171 -15.37 -0.96 -8.19
CA TRP A 171 -15.36 0.49 -8.31
C TRP A 171 -15.62 1.17 -6.95
N PHE A 172 -16.54 0.64 -6.14
CA PHE A 172 -16.89 1.19 -4.83
C PHE A 172 -15.78 1.01 -3.78
N ILE A 173 -15.10 -0.14 -3.76
CA ILE A 173 -14.05 -0.41 -2.75
C ILE A 173 -12.73 0.36 -3.02
N SER A 174 -12.64 1.09 -4.13
CA SER A 174 -11.52 1.98 -4.45
C SER A 174 -11.56 3.26 -3.62
N ASP A 175 -10.41 3.69 -3.06
CA ASP A 175 -10.29 4.89 -2.20
C ASP A 175 -10.97 6.11 -2.80
N ARG A 176 -10.59 6.41 -4.04
CA ARG A 176 -10.97 7.63 -4.75
C ARG A 176 -12.48 7.70 -4.94
N ASN A 177 -13.10 6.56 -5.21
CA ASN A 177 -14.51 6.51 -5.56
C ASN A 177 -15.37 6.44 -4.30
N PHE A 178 -14.92 5.71 -3.29
CA PHE A 178 -15.55 5.65 -1.96
C PHE A 178 -15.81 7.05 -1.42
N VAL A 179 -14.77 7.89 -1.37
CA VAL A 179 -14.85 9.28 -0.90
C VAL A 179 -15.83 10.10 -1.74
N LYS A 180 -15.74 10.02 -3.08
CA LYS A 180 -16.64 10.79 -3.96
C LYS A 180 -18.12 10.47 -3.75
N VAL A 181 -18.46 9.21 -3.47
CA VAL A 181 -19.84 8.81 -3.22
C VAL A 181 -20.30 9.34 -1.87
N ILE A 182 -19.50 9.19 -0.81
CA ILE A 182 -19.82 9.73 0.52
C ILE A 182 -19.98 11.25 0.46
N ASP A 183 -19.08 11.96 -0.22
CA ASP A 183 -19.12 13.41 -0.37
C ASP A 183 -20.31 13.90 -1.21
N GLY A 184 -21.05 13.00 -1.87
CA GLY A 184 -22.26 13.33 -2.63
C GLY A 184 -22.01 13.84 -4.04
N ASN A 185 -20.83 13.60 -4.61
CA ASN A 185 -20.51 14.01 -5.98
C ASN A 185 -21.42 13.36 -7.04
N TYR A 186 -22.16 12.33 -6.67
CA TYR A 186 -23.08 11.60 -7.52
C TYR A 186 -24.53 11.67 -7.03
N ASP A 187 -24.81 12.50 -6.03
CA ASP A 187 -26.18 12.71 -5.57
C ASP A 187 -26.99 13.34 -6.72
N ASN A 188 -28.21 12.86 -6.93
CA ASN A 188 -29.05 13.40 -7.99
C ASN A 188 -29.37 14.85 -7.65
N ASN A 189 -28.95 15.78 -8.51
CA ASN A 189 -29.38 17.17 -8.42
C ASN A 189 -30.89 17.16 -8.65
N ILE A 190 -31.66 17.51 -7.62
CA ILE A 190 -33.09 17.74 -7.75
C ILE A 190 -33.24 18.99 -8.61
N SER A 191 -33.28 18.84 -9.94
CA SER A 191 -33.95 19.81 -10.77
C SER A 191 -35.44 19.66 -10.45
N CYS A 192 -35.91 20.48 -9.52
CA CYS A 192 -37.33 20.62 -9.24
C CYS A 192 -38.03 21.06 -10.53
N VAL A 193 -38.62 20.11 -11.27
CA VAL A 193 -39.60 20.42 -12.30
C VAL A 193 -40.93 20.64 -11.60
N SER A 194 -41.13 21.87 -11.12
CA SER A 194 -42.47 22.45 -11.01
C SER A 194 -42.59 23.46 -12.14
N ASN A 195 -43.17 23.04 -13.27
CA ASN A 195 -43.53 23.96 -14.33
C ASN A 195 -44.69 24.86 -13.87
N SER A 196 -44.39 26.06 -13.40
CA SER A 196 -45.19 27.27 -13.64
C SER A 196 -44.39 28.51 -13.24
N CYS A 197 -44.43 29.53 -14.12
CA CYS A 197 -43.87 30.90 -14.01
C CYS A 197 -42.34 31.01 -14.23
N ILE A 198 -41.77 31.78 -15.17
CA ILE A 198 -42.23 32.80 -16.13
C ILE A 198 -41.29 32.74 -17.36
N SER A 199 -41.88 32.94 -18.53
CA SER A 199 -41.23 33.17 -19.83
C SER A 199 -40.31 34.38 -19.86
N ASN A 200 -39.31 34.31 -20.77
CA ASN A 200 -38.45 35.37 -21.35
C ASN A 200 -36.99 35.31 -20.85
N VAL A 201 -35.94 35.32 -21.68
CA VAL A 201 -35.84 35.69 -23.10
C VAL A 201 -34.61 34.99 -23.69
N SER A 202 -34.73 34.46 -24.91
CA SER A 202 -33.58 34.19 -25.76
C SER A 202 -32.93 35.51 -26.16
N GLN A 203 -31.68 35.73 -25.79
CA GLN A 203 -30.75 36.44 -26.67
C GLN A 203 -29.41 35.70 -26.70
N LYS A 204 -29.08 35.28 -27.92
CA LYS A 204 -27.72 35.01 -28.39
C LYS A 204 -26.79 36.13 -27.92
N ASN A 205 -25.54 35.80 -27.61
CA ASN A 205 -24.40 36.41 -28.29
C ASN A 205 -23.09 35.69 -27.96
N SER A 206 -22.43 35.21 -29.00
CA SER A 206 -20.98 35.13 -29.09
C SER A 206 -20.37 36.48 -28.74
N SER A 207 -19.35 36.52 -27.89
CA SER A 207 -18.08 37.19 -28.18
C SER A 207 -17.17 37.05 -26.97
N SER A 208 -15.99 36.47 -27.19
CA SER A 208 -14.86 36.55 -26.26
C SER A 208 -14.55 38.01 -25.95
N SER A 209 -14.48 38.36 -24.67
CA SER A 209 -13.81 39.58 -24.21
C SER A 209 -12.73 39.18 -23.21
N ASN A 210 -11.49 39.15 -23.70
CA ASN A 210 -10.29 39.00 -22.90
C ASN A 210 -10.15 40.24 -22.01
N VAL A 211 -10.52 40.09 -20.73
CA VAL A 211 -10.36 41.09 -19.65
C VAL A 211 -8.91 41.58 -19.51
N PHE A 212 -7.95 40.85 -20.09
CA PHE A 212 -6.53 41.17 -20.02
C PHE A 212 -6.09 42.33 -20.93
N LEU A 213 -6.87 42.71 -21.96
CA LEU A 213 -6.49 43.81 -22.87
C LEU A 213 -6.96 45.19 -22.41
N ASP A 214 -7.93 45.27 -21.48
CA ASP A 214 -8.47 46.54 -20.99
C ASP A 214 -7.64 47.12 -19.84
N ILE A 215 -6.92 46.29 -19.08
CA ILE A 215 -6.00 46.75 -18.03
C ILE A 215 -4.71 47.35 -18.64
N ALA A 216 -4.27 46.85 -19.79
CA ALA A 216 -3.03 47.30 -20.43
C ALA A 216 -3.11 48.70 -21.07
N LYS A 217 -4.32 49.26 -21.22
CA LYS A 217 -4.52 50.60 -21.80
C LYS A 217 -4.54 51.73 -20.76
N GLU A 218 -4.75 51.43 -19.48
CA GLU A 218 -4.71 52.46 -18.42
C GLU A 218 -3.30 52.73 -17.88
N GLU A 219 -2.35 51.81 -18.08
CA GLU A 219 -0.95 51.95 -17.60
C GLU A 219 0.03 52.41 -18.71
N GLY A 220 -0.48 52.90 -19.85
CA GLY A 220 0.32 53.66 -20.83
C GLY A 220 1.56 52.95 -21.40
N LEU A 221 1.52 51.62 -21.59
CA LEU A 221 2.65 50.84 -22.10
C LEU A 221 2.61 50.54 -23.61
N PHE A 222 1.71 51.17 -24.38
CA PHE A 222 1.76 51.27 -25.84
C PHE A 222 1.20 52.61 -26.33
#